data_AF-A0A7R9BM92-F1
#
_entry.id   AF-A0A7R9BM92-F1
#
_cell.length_a   1.000
_cell.length_b   1.000
_cell.length_c   1.000
_cell.angle_alpha   90.00
_cell.angle_beta   90.00
_cell.angle_gamma   90.00
#
_symmetry.space_group_name_H-M   'P 1'
#
loop_
_entity.id
_entity.type
_entity.pdbx_description
1 polymer ?
#
loop_
_entity_poly.entity_id
_entity_poly.type
_entity_poly.pdbx_seq_one_letter_code
_entity_poly.pdbx_strand_id
1 'polypeptide(L)'
;MQIVSHIFAGTVWCGDGNIADGYYDEGELRTLDVCCRAHDFCPDYLYTGIYYPLFNLTNELPFTVNHCDCDQAFQECLQSVNDADSQAVGEILYNLLTQPCFREDYPIVQCLEWGGFLGNVCLQYELDFSGEPFWQIFSNPLYTQSNDTIHGYRWFQSLFP
;
A
#
# COMPACT_ATOMS: atom_id res chain seq x y z
N MET A 1 -20.15 -18.16 -1.20
CA MET A 1 -18.99 -17.41 -1.70
C MET A 1 -19.01 -16.08 -0.97
N GLN A 2 -18.49 -16.06 0.26
CA GLN A 2 -17.27 -15.32 0.68
C GLN A 2 -17.42 -13.80 0.60
N ILE A 3 -17.66 -13.16 1.75
CA ILE A 3 -17.21 -11.79 2.03
C ILE A 3 -16.81 -11.79 3.52
N VAL A 4 -15.52 -11.98 3.82
CA VAL A 4 -14.97 -11.56 5.11
C VAL A 4 -14.38 -10.20 4.81
N SER A 5 -14.97 -9.12 5.33
CA SER A 5 -14.38 -7.80 5.21
C SER A 5 -13.10 -7.80 6.04
N HIS A 6 -11.95 -7.80 5.38
CA HIS A 6 -10.63 -7.67 6.02
C HIS A 6 -10.37 -6.22 6.41
N ILE A 7 -11.21 -5.67 7.29
CA ILE A 7 -11.06 -4.32 7.85
C ILE A 7 -10.30 -4.41 9.17
N PHE A 8 -9.31 -3.54 9.35
CA PHE A 8 -8.51 -3.46 10.57
C PHE A 8 -9.42 -3.09 11.76
N ALA A 9 -9.34 -3.87 12.84
CA ALA A 9 -10.25 -3.70 13.96
C ALA A 9 -10.14 -2.30 14.57
N GLY A 10 -11.29 -1.67 14.83
CA GLY A 10 -11.33 -0.29 15.33
C GLY A 10 -11.27 0.79 14.23
N THR A 11 -11.24 0.41 12.95
CA THR A 11 -11.32 1.32 11.79
C THR A 11 -12.55 0.97 10.95
N VAL A 12 -12.97 1.87 10.06
CA VAL A 12 -13.97 1.55 9.03
C VAL A 12 -13.42 1.70 7.61
N TRP A 13 -12.24 2.32 7.44
CA TRP A 13 -11.60 2.58 6.15
C TRP A 13 -10.35 1.73 5.87
N CYS A 14 -9.74 1.09 6.87
CA CYS A 14 -8.46 0.39 6.66
C CYS A 14 -8.68 -1.07 6.28
N GLY A 15 -8.81 -1.39 4.98
CA GLY A 15 -8.86 -2.77 4.51
C GLY A 15 -9.14 -2.92 3.02
N ASP A 16 -9.72 -4.05 2.63
CA ASP A 16 -10.20 -4.28 1.26
C ASP A 16 -11.49 -3.46 1.03
N GLY A 17 -11.30 -2.23 0.55
CA GLY A 17 -12.33 -1.20 0.56
C GLY A 17 -12.63 -0.70 1.98
N ASN A 18 -13.87 -0.33 2.22
CA ASN A 18 -14.31 0.19 3.51
C ASN A 18 -15.70 -0.34 3.89
N ILE A 19 -16.03 -0.24 5.18
CA ILE A 19 -17.35 -0.54 5.75
C ILE A 19 -18.01 0.72 6.30
N ALA A 20 -17.56 1.89 5.87
CA ALA A 20 -18.06 3.18 6.31
C ALA A 20 -19.49 3.44 5.80
N ASP A 21 -20.37 3.92 6.67
CA ASP A 21 -21.75 4.31 6.29
C ASP A 21 -21.79 5.63 5.49
N GLY A 22 -20.68 6.38 5.50
CA GLY A 22 -20.51 7.60 4.73
C GLY A 22 -19.14 8.23 4.94
N TYR A 23 -18.83 9.27 4.16
CA TYR A 23 -17.51 9.92 4.14
C TYR A 23 -16.98 10.34 5.53
N TYR A 24 -17.87 10.81 6.41
CA TYR A 24 -17.49 11.27 7.76
C TYR A 24 -17.59 10.18 8.83
N ASP A 25 -17.87 8.94 8.44
CA ASP A 25 -17.84 7.81 9.36
C ASP A 25 -16.39 7.53 9.76
N GLU A 26 -16.21 7.22 11.04
CA GLU A 26 -14.90 7.06 11.66
C GLU A 26 -15.00 6.00 12.76
N GLY A 27 -14.07 5.05 12.75
CA GLY A 27 -13.90 4.05 13.79
C GLY A 27 -13.34 4.63 15.10
N GLU A 28 -13.00 3.74 16.02
CA GLU A 28 -12.36 4.08 17.30
C GLU A 28 -10.96 4.66 17.09
N LEU A 29 -10.20 4.12 16.12
CA LEU A 29 -8.84 4.52 15.77
C LEU A 29 -8.83 5.67 14.75
N ARG A 30 -9.48 6.79 15.10
CA ARG A 30 -9.76 7.90 14.18
C ARG A 30 -8.57 8.43 13.39
N THR A 31 -7.41 8.59 14.02
CA THR A 31 -6.21 9.13 13.37
C THR A 31 -5.67 8.21 12.29
N LEU A 32 -5.71 6.90 12.53
CA LEU A 32 -5.39 5.88 11.53
C LEU A 32 -6.44 5.86 10.42
N ASP A 33 -7.71 5.91 10.79
CA ASP A 33 -8.85 5.84 9.86
C ASP A 33 -8.86 7.02 8.88
N VAL A 34 -8.41 8.21 9.31
CA VAL A 34 -8.20 9.37 8.43
C VAL A 34 -7.17 9.07 7.34
N CYS A 35 -6.06 8.39 7.67
CA CYS A 35 -5.06 8.01 6.67
C CYS A 35 -5.64 7.02 5.65
N CYS A 36 -6.36 6.00 6.11
CA CYS A 36 -6.97 5.00 5.24
C CYS A 36 -8.10 5.60 4.38
N ARG A 37 -8.93 6.47 4.95
CA ARG A 37 -9.95 7.21 4.18
C ARG A 37 -9.31 8.03 3.08
N ALA A 38 -8.22 8.75 3.37
CA ALA A 38 -7.52 9.52 2.33
C ALA A 38 -6.97 8.62 1.21
N HIS A 39 -6.45 7.44 1.56
CA HIS A 39 -5.93 6.43 0.63
C HIS A 39 -7.02 5.81 -0.24
N ASP A 40 -8.18 5.47 0.34
CA ASP A 40 -9.36 4.93 -0.36
C ASP A 40 -9.91 5.88 -1.44
N PHE A 41 -9.72 7.20 -1.25
CA PHE A 41 -10.13 8.23 -2.19
C PHE A 41 -9.01 8.62 -3.18
N CYS A 42 -8.01 7.76 -3.39
CA CYS A 42 -7.01 7.97 -4.43
C CYS A 42 -7.70 8.20 -5.80
N PRO A 43 -7.36 9.26 -6.55
CA PRO A 43 -8.01 9.58 -7.82
C PRO A 43 -7.72 8.54 -8.91
N ASP A 44 -6.54 7.93 -8.85
CA ASP A 44 -6.03 6.99 -9.85
C ASP A 44 -5.71 5.66 -9.18
N TYR A 45 -6.49 4.64 -9.52
CA TYR A 45 -6.36 3.28 -8.98
C TYR A 45 -6.68 2.22 -10.05
N LEU A 46 -6.19 1.01 -9.83
CA LEU A 46 -6.43 -0.16 -10.65
C LEU A 46 -7.10 -1.26 -9.81
N TYR A 47 -8.40 -1.52 -10.04
CA TYR A 47 -9.11 -2.65 -9.43
C TYR A 47 -8.59 -3.99 -9.98
N THR A 48 -8.55 -4.99 -9.10
CA THR A 48 -8.16 -6.37 -9.43
C THR A 48 -8.92 -6.93 -10.64
N GLY A 49 -8.20 -7.54 -11.57
CA GLY A 49 -8.73 -8.21 -12.76
C GLY A 49 -9.27 -7.27 -13.85
N ILE A 50 -9.06 -5.95 -13.73
CA ILE A 50 -9.56 -4.97 -14.69
C ILE A 50 -8.40 -4.41 -15.53
N TYR A 51 -8.66 -4.27 -16.84
CA TYR A 51 -7.81 -3.53 -17.77
C TYR A 51 -8.23 -2.06 -17.82
N TYR A 52 -7.26 -1.16 -17.71
CA TYR A 52 -7.43 0.28 -17.70
C TYR A 52 -6.83 0.90 -18.97
N PRO A 53 -7.66 1.27 -19.97
CA PRO A 53 -7.17 1.81 -21.25
C PRO A 53 -6.38 3.11 -21.12
N LEU A 54 -6.68 3.95 -20.12
CA LEU A 54 -5.98 5.22 -19.88
C LEU A 54 -4.52 5.01 -19.50
N PHE A 55 -4.24 3.94 -18.77
CA PHE A 55 -2.89 3.59 -18.32
C PHE A 55 -2.28 2.46 -19.16
N ASN A 56 -3.08 1.80 -20.02
CA ASN A 56 -2.70 0.59 -20.72
C ASN A 56 -2.13 -0.50 -19.79
N LEU A 57 -2.74 -0.65 -18.60
CA LEU A 57 -2.35 -1.62 -17.58
C LEU A 57 -3.51 -2.57 -17.27
N THR A 58 -3.19 -3.84 -16.99
CA THR A 58 -4.11 -4.78 -16.33
C THR A 58 -3.60 -5.03 -14.93
N ASN A 59 -4.45 -4.85 -13.92
CA ASN A 59 -4.10 -5.26 -12.56
C ASN A 59 -4.40 -6.76 -12.37
N GLU A 60 -3.36 -7.58 -12.43
CA GLU A 60 -3.44 -9.04 -12.21
C GLU A 60 -3.23 -9.43 -10.73
N LEU A 61 -3.07 -8.45 -9.83
CA LEU A 61 -2.82 -8.67 -8.41
C LEU A 61 -4.14 -8.85 -7.65
N PRO A 62 -4.15 -9.56 -6.52
CA PRO A 62 -5.38 -9.89 -5.78
C PRO A 62 -5.94 -8.73 -4.94
N PHE A 63 -5.47 -7.50 -5.15
CA PHE A 63 -5.84 -6.29 -4.42
C PHE A 63 -5.79 -5.08 -5.36
N THR A 64 -6.46 -3.99 -4.98
CA THR A 64 -6.40 -2.71 -5.70
C THR A 64 -4.96 -2.16 -5.66
N VAL A 65 -4.48 -1.63 -6.79
CA VAL A 65 -3.17 -0.95 -6.89
C VAL A 65 -3.42 0.54 -7.08
N ASN A 66 -2.91 1.38 -6.19
CA ASN A 66 -3.08 2.82 -6.24
C ASN A 66 -1.89 3.50 -6.92
N HIS A 67 -2.08 4.76 -7.31
CA HIS A 67 -0.99 5.58 -7.81
C HIS A 67 0.12 5.72 -6.75
N CYS A 68 1.39 5.74 -7.17
CA CYS A 68 2.52 5.81 -6.23
C CYS A 68 2.48 7.04 -5.31
N ASP A 69 1.94 8.18 -5.77
CA ASP A 69 1.79 9.37 -4.92
C ASP A 69 0.78 9.14 -3.77
N CYS A 70 -0.28 8.36 -4.01
CA CYS A 70 -1.25 8.01 -2.96
C CYS A 70 -0.62 7.08 -1.91
N ASP A 71 0.14 6.08 -2.36
CA ASP A 71 0.83 5.16 -1.46
C ASP A 71 1.94 5.87 -0.67
N GLN A 72 2.67 6.80 -1.30
CA GLN A 72 3.65 7.64 -0.61
C GLN A 72 2.96 8.49 0.48
N ALA A 73 1.91 9.23 0.12
CA ALA A 73 1.17 10.06 1.07
C ALA A 73 0.57 9.22 2.21
N PHE A 74 0.16 7.99 1.93
CA PHE A 74 -0.35 7.08 2.94
C PHE A 74 0.74 6.61 3.91
N GLN A 75 1.92 6.20 3.41
CA GLN A 75 3.06 5.88 4.28
C GLN A 75 3.45 7.07 5.17
N GLU A 76 3.54 8.27 4.60
CA GLU A 76 3.83 9.50 5.35
C GLU A 76 2.78 9.79 6.43
N CYS A 77 1.49 9.56 6.11
CA CYS A 77 0.40 9.72 7.07
C CYS A 77 0.53 8.72 8.23
N LEU A 78 0.75 7.43 7.95
CA LEU A 78 0.94 6.39 8.97
C LEU A 78 2.14 6.69 9.88
N GLN A 79 3.24 7.17 9.29
CA GLN A 79 4.43 7.61 10.01
C GLN A 79 4.15 8.80 10.92
N SER A 80 3.30 9.73 10.48
CA SER A 80 2.91 10.91 11.26
C SER A 80 2.00 10.57 12.45
N VAL A 81 1.12 9.57 12.30
CA VAL A 81 0.26 9.06 13.39
C VAL A 81 1.12 8.42 14.48
N ASN A 82 2.14 7.65 14.08
CA ASN A 82 3.20 7.15 14.96
C ASN A 82 2.73 6.36 16.20
N ASP A 83 1.73 5.50 16.04
CA ASP A 83 1.30 4.57 17.08
C ASP A 83 1.47 3.11 16.63
N ALA A 84 1.13 2.17 17.51
CA ALA A 84 1.29 0.74 17.23
C ALA A 84 0.37 0.24 16.12
N ASP A 85 -0.83 0.81 15.99
CA ASP A 85 -1.82 0.40 14.99
C ASP A 85 -1.45 0.93 13.60
N SER A 86 -0.99 2.19 13.50
CA SER A 86 -0.48 2.75 12.24
C SER A 86 0.81 2.07 11.78
N GLN A 87 1.68 1.70 12.72
CA GLN A 87 2.85 0.85 12.46
C GLN A 87 2.44 -0.50 11.88
N ALA A 88 1.49 -1.18 12.52
CA ALA A 88 1.03 -2.49 12.07
C ALA A 88 0.44 -2.44 10.65
N VAL A 89 -0.39 -1.43 10.34
CA VAL A 89 -0.96 -1.26 8.99
C VAL A 89 0.14 -1.05 7.94
N GLY A 90 1.13 -0.19 8.22
CA GLY A 90 2.26 0.04 7.31
C GLY A 90 3.11 -1.21 7.08
N GLU A 91 3.45 -1.94 8.16
CA GLU A 91 4.20 -3.20 8.06
C GLU A 91 3.42 -4.27 7.28
N ILE A 92 2.13 -4.42 7.52
CA ILE A 92 1.29 -5.41 6.82
C ILE A 92 1.27 -5.10 5.32
N LEU A 93 0.99 -3.86 4.94
CA LEU A 93 0.82 -3.51 3.52
C LEU A 93 2.16 -3.55 2.77
N TYR A 94 3.20 -2.90 3.29
CA TYR A 94 4.42 -2.66 2.52
C TYR A 94 5.52 -3.68 2.79
N ASN A 95 5.56 -4.30 3.97
CA ASN A 95 6.63 -5.25 4.34
C ASN A 95 6.19 -6.72 4.21
N LEU A 96 4.92 -7.02 4.52
CA LEU A 96 4.38 -8.38 4.41
C LEU A 96 3.72 -8.63 3.05
N LEU A 97 2.72 -7.83 2.69
CA LEU A 97 1.97 -7.98 1.44
C LEU A 97 2.72 -7.40 0.25
N THR A 98 3.72 -6.57 0.50
CA THR A 98 4.55 -5.92 -0.54
C THR A 98 3.67 -5.19 -1.57
N GLN A 99 2.65 -4.50 -1.07
CA GLN A 99 1.67 -3.73 -1.84
C GLN A 99 2.42 -2.84 -2.84
N PRO A 100 2.25 -3.03 -4.16
CA PRO A 100 2.86 -2.20 -5.18
C PRO A 100 2.00 -0.98 -5.50
N CYS A 101 2.57 -0.06 -6.25
CA CYS A 101 1.91 1.10 -6.81
C CYS A 101 2.12 1.18 -8.32
N PHE A 102 1.44 2.08 -9.00
CA PHE A 102 1.72 2.38 -10.42
C PHE A 102 2.00 3.87 -10.64
N ARG A 103 2.84 4.17 -11.64
CA ARG A 103 3.11 5.53 -12.11
C ARG A 103 3.65 5.53 -13.54
N GLU A 104 3.61 6.67 -14.19
CA GLU A 104 4.30 6.89 -15.47
C GLU A 104 5.78 7.17 -15.20
N ASP A 105 6.66 6.38 -15.82
CA ASP A 105 8.11 6.52 -15.68
C ASP A 105 8.82 5.88 -16.88
N TYR A 106 10.14 6.05 -16.95
CA TYR A 106 10.96 5.43 -17.99
C TYR A 106 10.94 3.88 -17.91
N PRO A 107 11.14 3.17 -19.04
CA PRO A 107 11.13 1.71 -19.06
C PRO A 107 12.08 1.10 -18.01
N ILE A 108 11.56 0.15 -17.22
CA ILE A 108 12.39 -0.60 -16.28
C ILE A 108 13.31 -1.54 -17.06
N VAL A 109 14.62 -1.41 -16.85
CA VAL A 109 15.63 -2.34 -17.38
C VAL A 109 15.77 -3.54 -16.46
N GLN A 110 16.04 -3.28 -15.18
CA GLN A 110 16.21 -4.31 -14.16
C GLN A 110 16.09 -3.73 -12.75
N CYS A 111 16.03 -4.63 -11.77
CA CYS A 111 16.21 -4.26 -10.37
C CYS A 111 17.70 -4.31 -9.99
N LEU A 112 18.21 -3.23 -9.40
CA LEU A 112 19.59 -3.10 -8.93
C LEU A 112 19.74 -3.56 -7.47
N GLU A 113 18.71 -3.36 -6.65
CA GLU A 113 18.72 -3.72 -5.24
C GLU A 113 17.41 -4.39 -4.85
N TRP A 114 17.50 -5.64 -4.36
CA TRP A 114 16.38 -6.40 -3.84
C TRP A 114 16.31 -6.31 -2.32
N GLY A 115 15.10 -6.21 -1.79
CA GLY A 115 14.82 -6.16 -0.37
C GLY A 115 13.49 -6.83 0.01
N GLY A 116 13.03 -6.51 1.21
CA GLY A 116 11.85 -7.13 1.81
C GLY A 116 12.16 -8.49 2.42
N PHE A 117 11.22 -9.03 3.20
CA PHE A 117 11.42 -10.28 3.93
C PHE A 117 11.69 -11.48 3.02
N LEU A 118 11.05 -11.51 1.84
CA LEU A 118 11.20 -12.59 0.85
C LEU A 118 12.15 -12.22 -0.31
N GLY A 119 12.82 -11.07 -0.26
CA GLY A 119 13.70 -10.63 -1.35
C GLY A 119 12.95 -10.32 -2.66
N ASN A 120 11.65 -10.02 -2.59
CA ASN A 120 10.76 -9.83 -3.73
C ASN A 120 10.39 -8.35 -3.96
N VAL A 121 10.94 -7.43 -3.18
CA VAL A 121 10.73 -5.99 -3.32
C VAL A 121 11.93 -5.39 -4.04
N CYS A 122 11.69 -4.65 -5.12
CA CYS A 122 12.77 -3.90 -5.75
C CYS A 122 12.91 -2.52 -5.10
N LEU A 123 14.04 -2.28 -4.42
CA LEU A 123 14.33 -1.03 -3.73
C LEU A 123 14.93 0.02 -4.66
N GLN A 124 15.64 -0.42 -5.69
CA GLN A 124 16.26 0.45 -6.67
C GLN A 124 16.14 -0.14 -8.08
N TYR A 125 15.59 0.64 -9.00
CA TYR A 125 15.45 0.28 -10.40
C TYR A 125 16.55 0.92 -11.26
N GLU A 126 17.01 0.19 -12.27
CA GLU A 126 17.66 0.78 -13.44
C GLU A 126 16.59 1.09 -14.49
N LEU A 127 16.59 2.32 -15.00
CA LEU A 127 15.62 2.80 -15.99
C LEU A 127 16.32 3.18 -17.30
N ASP A 128 15.65 2.92 -18.42
CA ASP A 128 16.10 3.33 -19.75
C ASP A 128 15.63 4.75 -20.09
N PHE A 129 16.48 5.73 -19.81
CA PHE A 129 16.21 7.14 -20.12
C PHE A 129 16.24 7.47 -21.63
N SER A 130 16.56 6.51 -22.50
CA SER A 130 16.48 6.68 -23.95
C SER A 130 15.10 6.31 -24.52
N GLY A 131 14.30 5.57 -23.76
CA GLY A 131 12.92 5.22 -24.11
C GLY A 131 11.90 6.31 -23.75
N GLU A 132 10.69 6.17 -24.28
CA GLU A 132 9.56 7.02 -23.88
C GLU A 132 8.93 6.49 -22.57
N PRO A 133 8.56 7.37 -21.63
CA PRO A 133 7.83 6.98 -20.43
C PRO A 133 6.50 6.29 -20.74
N PHE A 134 6.11 5.37 -19.87
CA PHE A 134 4.79 4.76 -19.88
C PHE A 134 4.39 4.31 -18.47
N TRP A 135 3.10 4.04 -18.27
CA TRP A 135 2.59 3.57 -17.00
C TRP A 135 3.07 2.16 -16.70
N GLN A 136 3.64 1.97 -15.51
CA GLN A 136 4.22 0.72 -15.06
C GLN A 136 3.90 0.51 -13.58
N ILE A 137 3.94 -0.76 -13.14
CA ILE A 137 3.81 -1.12 -11.72
C ILE A 137 5.20 -1.16 -11.09
N PHE A 138 5.34 -0.51 -9.93
CA PHE A 138 6.55 -0.45 -9.13
C PHE A 138 6.30 -1.07 -7.76
N SER A 139 7.35 -1.64 -7.17
CA SER A 139 7.37 -1.90 -5.74
C SER A 139 7.31 -0.58 -4.98
N ASN A 140 6.45 -0.49 -3.96
CA ASN A 140 6.58 0.58 -2.98
C ASN A 140 7.86 0.39 -2.15
N PRO A 141 8.42 1.49 -1.60
CA PRO A 141 9.44 1.39 -0.56
C PRO A 141 8.91 0.58 0.64
N LEU A 142 9.81 -0.16 1.29
CA LEU A 142 9.49 -0.80 2.57
C LEU A 142 9.10 0.26 3.60
N TYR A 143 8.05 -0.04 4.35
CA TYR A 143 7.63 0.82 5.45
C TYR A 143 8.66 0.75 6.57
N THR A 144 9.10 1.93 7.01
CA THR A 144 10.01 2.09 8.15
C THR A 144 9.45 3.18 9.05
N GLN A 145 9.59 2.99 10.36
CA GLN A 145 9.19 3.99 11.33
C GLN A 145 10.38 4.64 12.02
N SER A 146 10.23 5.93 12.34
CA SER A 146 11.32 6.78 12.85
C SER A 146 11.99 6.26 14.12
N ASN A 147 11.34 5.34 14.86
CA ASN A 147 11.81 4.77 16.11
C ASN A 147 12.17 3.27 16.04
N ASP A 148 12.37 2.69 14.85
CA ASP A 148 12.63 1.25 14.69
C ASP A 148 13.95 0.78 15.33
N THR A 149 13.89 0.52 16.64
CA THR A 149 14.73 -0.45 17.34
C THR A 149 13.90 -1.69 17.61
N ILE A 150 13.89 -2.62 16.64
CA ILE A 150 13.74 -4.07 16.86
C ILE A 150 12.48 -4.47 17.68
N HIS A 151 11.27 -4.23 17.17
CA HIS A 151 10.05 -4.84 17.74
C HIS A 151 9.03 -5.40 16.73
N GLY A 152 9.30 -5.39 15.42
CA GLY A 152 8.36 -5.79 14.35
C GLY A 152 7.94 -7.27 14.29
N TYR A 153 8.38 -8.14 15.21
CA TYR A 153 8.02 -9.58 15.20
C TYR A 153 7.06 -10.01 16.32
N ARG A 154 6.67 -9.13 17.25
CA ARG A 154 5.79 -9.50 18.38
C ARG A 154 4.29 -9.39 18.11
N TRP A 155 3.88 -8.63 17.10
CA TRP A 155 2.46 -8.32 16.82
C TRP A 155 1.81 -9.28 15.80
N PHE A 156 2.60 -9.97 14.99
CA PHE A 156 2.09 -10.91 13.97
C PHE A 156 1.25 -12.05 14.56
N GLN A 157 1.48 -12.40 15.84
CA GLN A 157 0.75 -13.47 16.54
C GLN A 157 -0.59 -13.03 17.16
N SER A 158 -0.89 -11.73 17.21
CA SER A 158 -2.14 -11.21 17.81
C SER A 158 -3.24 -10.88 16.80
N LEU A 159 -2.92 -10.79 15.50
CA LEU A 159 -3.85 -10.37 14.45
C LEU A 159 -4.45 -11.54 13.63
N PHE A 160 -3.93 -12.75 13.80
CA PHE A 160 -4.48 -13.98 13.19
C PHE A 160 -4.61 -15.05 14.27
N PRO A 161 -5.80 -15.30 14.85
CA PRO A 161 -6.05 -16.43 15.73
C PRO A 161 -6.01 -17.79 15.00
#